data_AF-A0A2T3KYG7-F1
#
_entry.id   AF-A0A2T3KYG7-F1
#
_cell.length_a   1.000
_cell.length_b   1.000
_cell.length_c   1.000
_cell.angle_alpha   90.00
_cell.angle_beta   90.00
_cell.angle_gamma   90.00
#
_symmetry.space_group_name_H-M   'P 1'
#
loop_
_entity.id
_entity.type
_entity.pdbx_description
1 polymer ?
#
loop_
_entity_poly.entity_id
_entity_poly.type
_entity_poly.pdbx_seq_one_letter_code
_entity_poly.pdbx_strand_id
1 'polypeptide(L)' 'MKLDFSQLNKQSKRSFGDQQAMIKKVMQGKAVNCTECGQPLFLVTPEQSDVPGIACKKGCTHIHLDFS' A
#
# COMPACT_ATOMS: atom_id res chain seq x y z
N MET A 1 29.74 8.21 17.83
CA MET A 1 28.83 8.44 16.68
C MET A 1 27.40 8.52 17.22
N LYS A 2 26.75 9.69 17.26
CA LYS A 2 25.32 9.79 17.61
C LYS A 2 24.53 9.46 16.35
N LEU A 3 23.85 8.31 16.34
CA LEU A 3 22.94 7.94 15.26
C LEU A 3 21.73 8.88 15.33
N ASP A 4 21.65 9.80 14.37
CA ASP A 4 20.51 10.71 14.25
C ASP A 4 19.36 10.00 13.50
N PHE A 5 18.41 9.47 14.26
CA PHE A 5 17.22 8.80 13.74
C PHE A 5 16.08 9.78 13.39
N SER A 6 16.30 11.09 13.52
CA SER A 6 15.25 12.10 13.33
C SER A 6 14.78 12.16 11.87
N GLN A 7 15.69 11.96 10.92
CA GLN A 7 15.35 11.92 9.49
C GLN A 7 14.58 10.63 9.14
N LEU A 8 15.03 9.48 9.64
CA LEU A 8 14.33 8.20 9.46
C LEU A 8 12.91 8.26 10.03
N ASN A 9 12.73 8.81 11.24
CA ASN A 9 11.40 8.97 11.84
C ASN A 9 10.47 9.86 11.00
N LYS A 10 10.98 10.95 10.40
CA LYS A 10 10.19 11.82 9.52
C LYS A 10 9.81 11.11 8.22
N GLN A 11 10.74 10.37 7.63
CA GLN A 11 10.51 9.60 6.41
C GLN A 11 9.47 8.50 6.65
N SER A 12 9.58 7.75 7.75
CA SER A 12 8.61 6.72 8.12
C SER A 12 7.20 7.30 8.28
N LYS A 13 7.05 8.42 9.01
CA LYS A 13 5.73 9.07 9.19
C LYS A 13 5.08 9.48 7.86
N ARG A 14 5.85 10.04 6.93
CA ARG A 14 5.36 10.38 5.58
C ARG A 14 4.95 9.12 4.82
N SER A 15 5.80 8.10 4.82
CA SER A 15 5.52 6.82 4.17
C SER A 15 4.23 6.17 4.68
N PHE A 16 3.94 6.20 5.98
CA PHE A 16 2.68 5.69 6.53
C PHE A 16 1.47 6.49 6.05
N GLY A 17 1.55 7.83 6.05
CA GLY A 17 0.48 8.69 5.56
C GLY A 17 0.19 8.46 4.07
N ASP A 18 1.24 8.34 3.27
CA ASP A 18 1.14 8.08 1.83
C ASP A 18 0.53 6.70 1.55
N GLN A 19 0.93 5.67 2.30
CA GLN A 19 0.33 4.33 2.23
C GLN A 19 -1.17 4.37 2.60
N GLN A 20 -1.55 5.03 3.68
CA GLN A 20 -2.97 5.16 4.05
C GLN A 20 -3.79 5.91 3.00
N ALA A 21 -3.25 6.99 2.44
CA ALA A 21 -3.91 7.74 1.37
C ALA A 21 -4.07 6.90 0.10
N MET A 22 -3.06 6.10 -0.24
CA MET A 22 -3.10 5.15 -1.36
C MET A 22 -4.21 4.12 -1.17
N ILE A 23 -4.26 3.46 -0.01
CA ILE A 23 -5.27 2.45 0.33
C ILE A 23 -6.67 3.05 0.21
N LYS A 24 -6.90 4.22 0.81
CA LYS A 24 -8.20 4.92 0.71
C LYS A 24 -8.61 5.22 -0.72
N LYS A 25 -7.68 5.63 -1.58
CA LYS A 25 -7.98 5.89 -3.01
C LYS A 25 -8.42 4.62 -3.72
N VAL A 26 -7.70 3.52 -3.53
CA VAL A 26 -8.05 2.22 -4.15
C VAL A 26 -9.41 1.73 -3.65
N MET A 27 -9.68 1.80 -2.33
CA MET A 27 -10.98 1.44 -1.76
C MET A 27 -12.14 2.33 -2.25
N GLN A 28 -11.87 3.58 -2.61
CA GLN A 28 -12.82 4.49 -3.25
C GLN A 28 -13.04 4.20 -4.75
N GLY A 29 -12.40 3.15 -5.30
CA GLY A 29 -12.44 2.83 -6.72
C GLY A 29 -11.61 3.76 -7.60
N LYS A 30 -10.74 4.61 -7.01
CA LYS A 30 -9.84 5.46 -7.79
C LYS A 30 -8.68 4.65 -8.31
N ALA A 31 -8.33 4.85 -9.58
CA ALA A 31 -7.15 4.25 -10.18
C ALA A 31 -5.88 4.77 -9.49
N VAL A 32 -5.08 3.84 -8.96
CA VAL A 32 -3.75 4.12 -8.43
C VAL A 32 -2.79 3.12 -9.05
N ASN A 33 -1.68 3.61 -9.60
CA ASN A 33 -0.67 2.75 -10.21
C ASN A 33 0.39 2.34 -9.18
N CYS A 34 0.87 1.11 -9.29
CA CYS A 34 2.03 0.62 -8.58
C CYS A 34 3.26 1.44 -8.96
N THR A 35 4.03 1.87 -7.98
CA THR A 35 5.24 2.69 -8.18
C THR A 35 6.38 1.92 -8.83
N GLU A 36 6.38 0.58 -8.75
CA GLU A 36 7.46 -0.26 -9.29
C GLU A 36 7.20 -0.70 -10.73
N CYS A 37 5.96 -1.09 -11.06
CA CYS A 37 5.63 -1.63 -12.37
C CYS A 37 4.69 -0.75 -13.20
N GLY A 38 4.17 0.34 -12.63
CA GLY A 38 3.24 1.25 -13.31
C GLY A 38 1.84 0.68 -13.57
N GLN A 39 1.59 -0.58 -13.21
CA GLN A 39 0.29 -1.23 -13.41
C GLN A 39 -0.74 -0.77 -12.36
N PRO A 40 -2.04 -0.76 -12.68
CA PRO A 40 -3.07 -0.40 -11.73
C PRO A 40 -3.09 -1.39 -10.56
N LEU A 41 -3.28 -0.84 -9.36
CA LEU A 41 -3.60 -1.57 -8.15
C LEU A 41 -5.09 -1.90 -8.14
N PHE A 42 -5.40 -3.10 -7.66
CA PHE A 42 -6.76 -3.59 -7.53
C PHE A 42 -6.98 -4.15 -6.12
N LEU A 43 -8.24 -4.13 -5.70
CA LEU A 43 -8.69 -4.76 -4.47
C LEU A 43 -8.82 -6.27 -4.69
N VAL A 44 -8.21 -7.04 -3.79
CA VAL A 44 -8.38 -8.48 -3.65
C VAL A 44 -9.36 -8.68 -2.50
N THR A 45 -10.55 -9.19 -2.80
CA THR A 45 -11.57 -9.43 -1.76
C THR A 45 -11.37 -10.77 -1.08
N PRO A 46 -11.92 -10.98 0.14
CA PRO A 46 -11.86 -12.28 0.81
C PRO A 46 -12.48 -13.43 0.01
N GLU A 47 -13.42 -13.14 -0.89
CA GLU A 47 -14.01 -14.13 -1.81
C GLU A 47 -13.03 -14.61 -2.89
N GLN A 48 -12.00 -13.82 -3.17
CA GLN A 48 -11.01 -14.10 -4.21
C GLN A 48 -9.73 -14.75 -3.66
N SER A 49 -9.42 -14.58 -2.37
CA SER A 49 -8.14 -14.99 -1.78
C SER A 49 -8.21 -15.06 -0.25
N ASP A 50 -7.51 -16.03 0.34
CA ASP A 50 -7.28 -16.14 1.79
C ASP A 50 -6.44 -15.00 2.36
N VAL A 51 -5.78 -14.23 1.48
CA VAL A 51 -5.02 -13.02 1.82
C VAL A 51 -5.60 -11.83 1.07
N PRO A 52 -6.72 -11.28 1.55
CA PRO A 52 -7.37 -10.13 0.93
C PRO A 52 -6.57 -8.85 1.17
N GLY A 53 -6.76 -7.86 0.31
CA GLY A 53 -5.87 -6.70 0.30
C GLY A 53 -5.88 -5.88 -0.97
N ILE A 54 -4.76 -5.19 -1.22
CA ILE A 54 -4.52 -4.43 -2.45
C ILE A 54 -3.27 -4.99 -3.13
N ALA A 55 -3.38 -5.34 -4.40
CA ALA A 55 -2.28 -5.92 -5.16
C ALA A 55 -2.18 -5.33 -6.57
N CYS A 56 -1.01 -5.46 -7.18
CA CYS A 56 -0.84 -5.29 -8.63
C CYS A 56 -0.67 -6.65 -9.31
N LYS A 57 -0.90 -6.72 -10.62
CA LYS A 57 -0.93 -7.99 -11.37
C LYS A 57 0.44 -8.69 -11.38
N LYS A 58 1.52 -7.91 -11.36
CA LYS A 58 2.90 -8.42 -11.33
C LYS A 58 3.34 -8.89 -9.93
N GLY A 59 2.62 -8.53 -8.87
CA GLY A 59 2.98 -8.90 -7.48
C GLY A 59 4.05 -8.03 -6.83
N CYS A 60 4.35 -6.84 -7.37
CA CYS A 60 5.31 -5.89 -6.80
C CYS A 60 4.81 -5.31 -5.46
N THR A 61 3.58 -4.81 -5.46
CA THR A 61 2.89 -4.32 -4.26
C THR A 61 1.83 -5.32 -3.84
N HIS A 62 1.89 -5.76 -2.58
CA HIS A 62 0.84 -6.54 -1.93
C HIS A 62 0.62 -5.99 -0.51
N ILE A 63 -0.53 -5.37 -0.26
CA ILE A 63 -0.91 -4.81 1.03
C ILE A 63 -2.02 -5.68 1.57
N HIS A 64 -1.75 -6.43 2.63
CA HIS A 64 -2.77 -7.22 3.31
C HIS A 64 -3.70 -6.30 4.08
N LEU A 65 -5.00 -6.47 3.90
CA LEU A 65 -6.02 -5.75 4.65
C LEU A 65 -6.80 -6.74 5.49
N ASP A 66 -7.07 -6.37 6.74
CA ASP A 66 -7.98 -7.10 7.60
C ASP A 66 -9.42 -6.65 7.29
N PHE A 67 -10.30 -7.63 7.03
CA PHE A 67 -11.71 -7.42 6.73
C PHE A 67 -12.64 -7.88 7.88
N SER A 68 -12.07 -8.21 9.06
CA SER A 68 -12.80 -8.65 10.26
C SER A 68 -13.78 -7.61 10.80
#